data_AF-P58951-F1
#
_entry.id   AF-P58951-F1
#
_cell.length_a   1.000
_cell.length_b   1.000
_cell.length_c   1.000
_cell.angle_alpha   90.00
_cell.angle_beta   90.00
_cell.angle_gamma   90.00
#
_symmetry.space_group_name_H-M   'P 1'
#
loop_
_entity.id
_entity.type
_entity.pdbx_description
1 polymer ?
#
loop_
_entity_poly.entity_id
_entity_poly.type
_entity_poly.pdbx_seq_one_letter_code
_entity_poly.pdbx_strand_id
1 'polypeptide(L)'
;MSQPKRIHRICKGLARFTIRATLYGSWVLGLFPFTFDSRKRRLNRSKWLLAYGLVLNLTLLVLSMLPSTDDHNSVKVEVFQRNPLVKQVEELVEVISLITTLVTHLRTFSRSSELVEILNELLVLDKNHFSKLMLSECHTFNRYVIEKGLVIILEIGSSLVLYFGIPNSKIVVYEAVCIYIVQLEVLMVVMHFHLAVIYIYRYLWIINGQLLDMASRLRRGDSVDPDRIQLLLWLYSRLLDLNHRLTAIYDIQVTLFMATLFSVNIIVGHVLVICWINITRFSLLVIFLLFPQALIINFWDLWQGIAFCDLAESTGKKTSMILKLFNDMENMDQETERRVTEFTLFCSHRRLKVCHLGLLDINYEMGFRMIITNILYVVFLVQFDYMNLKFKTD
;
A
#
# COMPACT_ATOMS: atom_id res chain seq x y z
N MET A 1 -10.47 -19.17 -28.83
CA MET A 1 -9.60 -19.61 -27.71
C MET A 1 -8.25 -18.85 -27.56
N SER A 2 -7.87 -17.92 -28.44
CA SER A 2 -6.57 -17.20 -28.39
C SER A 2 -6.52 -15.99 -27.45
N GLN A 3 -7.66 -15.36 -27.15
CA GLN A 3 -7.73 -14.15 -26.33
C GLN A 3 -7.29 -14.31 -24.86
N PRO A 4 -7.68 -15.34 -24.08
CA PRO A 4 -7.29 -15.42 -22.67
C PRO A 4 -5.78 -15.56 -22.49
N LYS A 5 -5.11 -16.31 -23.38
CA LYS A 5 -3.63 -16.45 -23.38
C LYS A 5 -2.91 -15.14 -23.73
N ARG A 6 -3.53 -14.22 -24.48
CA ARG A 6 -2.94 -12.93 -24.85
C ARG A 6 -3.08 -11.92 -23.71
N ILE A 7 -4.30 -11.76 -23.18
CA ILE A 7 -4.56 -10.87 -22.02
C ILE A 7 -3.64 -11.25 -20.86
N HIS A 8 -3.52 -12.55 -20.59
CA HIS A 8 -2.66 -13.06 -19.53
C HIS A 8 -1.17 -12.72 -19.71
N ARG A 9 -0.64 -12.87 -20.92
CA ARG A 9 0.75 -12.49 -21.24
C ARG A 9 0.97 -10.98 -21.07
N ILE A 10 -0.01 -10.16 -21.43
CA ILE A 10 0.02 -8.71 -21.24
C ILE A 10 0.05 -8.38 -19.74
N CYS A 11 -0.85 -8.94 -18.93
CA CYS A 11 -0.86 -8.72 -17.48
C CYS A 11 0.47 -9.12 -16.83
N LYS A 12 1.02 -10.28 -17.17
CA LYS A 12 2.34 -10.71 -16.67
C LYS A 12 3.49 -9.82 -17.15
N GLY A 13 3.37 -9.24 -18.34
CA GLY A 13 4.31 -8.23 -18.86
C GLY A 13 4.24 -6.95 -18.05
N LEU A 14 3.04 -6.41 -17.85
CA LEU A 14 2.78 -5.19 -17.10
C LEU A 14 3.20 -5.32 -15.63
N ALA A 15 2.83 -6.40 -14.95
CA ALA A 15 3.25 -6.60 -13.56
C ALA A 15 4.78 -6.63 -13.40
N ARG A 16 5.50 -7.29 -14.32
CA ARG A 16 6.97 -7.28 -14.33
C ARG A 16 7.54 -5.91 -14.64
N PHE A 17 6.91 -5.15 -15.53
CA PHE A 17 7.30 -3.78 -15.82
C PHE A 17 7.12 -2.91 -14.56
N THR A 18 5.97 -2.96 -13.90
CA THR A 18 5.69 -2.21 -12.67
C THR A 18 6.72 -2.52 -11.59
N ILE A 19 7.01 -3.80 -11.31
CA ILE A 19 8.01 -4.18 -10.30
C ILE A 19 9.40 -3.62 -10.64
N ARG A 20 9.81 -3.68 -11.92
CA ARG A 20 11.10 -3.12 -12.35
C ARG A 20 11.13 -1.61 -12.27
N ALA A 21 10.06 -0.93 -12.71
CA ALA A 21 9.92 0.51 -12.63
C ALA A 21 9.96 0.97 -11.17
N THR A 22 9.31 0.24 -10.26
CA THR A 22 9.38 0.50 -8.82
C THR A 22 10.81 0.35 -8.28
N LEU A 23 11.51 -0.73 -8.64
CA LEU A 23 12.90 -0.93 -8.18
C LEU A 23 13.84 0.16 -8.70
N TYR A 24 13.84 0.44 -10.00
CA TYR A 24 14.70 1.45 -10.60
C TYR A 24 14.33 2.86 -10.15
N GLY A 25 13.03 3.16 -10.04
CA GLY A 25 12.55 4.43 -9.51
C GLY A 25 13.04 4.67 -8.09
N SER A 26 12.97 3.66 -7.23
CA SER A 26 13.49 3.80 -5.85
C SER A 26 15.01 3.84 -5.74
N TRP A 27 15.75 3.32 -6.71
CA TRP A 27 17.19 3.59 -6.80
C TRP A 27 17.48 5.03 -7.20
N VAL A 28 16.78 5.56 -8.20
CA VAL A 28 16.93 6.94 -8.67
C VAL A 28 16.57 7.93 -7.55
N LEU A 29 15.50 7.67 -6.81
CA LEU A 29 15.05 8.48 -5.66
C LEU A 29 15.84 8.19 -4.36
N GLY A 30 16.83 7.30 -4.40
CA GLY A 30 17.68 7.01 -3.24
C GLY A 30 16.95 6.38 -2.05
N LEU A 31 15.75 5.84 -2.24
CA LEU A 31 14.94 5.19 -1.21
C LEU A 31 15.42 3.78 -0.88
N PHE A 32 16.02 3.10 -1.86
CA PHE A 32 16.45 1.71 -1.73
C PHE A 32 17.99 1.65 -1.75
N PRO A 33 18.68 1.75 -0.60
CA PRO A 33 20.13 1.78 -0.53
C PRO A 33 20.76 0.39 -0.71
N PHE A 34 20.19 -0.43 -1.59
CA PHE A 34 20.56 -1.82 -1.80
C PHE A 34 21.04 -2.05 -3.22
N THR A 35 22.21 -2.67 -3.35
CA THR A 35 22.72 -3.21 -4.61
C THR A 35 22.36 -4.68 -4.72
N PHE A 36 21.94 -5.13 -5.90
CA PHE A 36 21.65 -6.53 -6.15
C PHE A 36 22.89 -7.27 -6.68
N ASP A 37 23.41 -8.21 -5.90
CA ASP A 37 24.44 -9.17 -6.34
C ASP A 37 23.77 -10.30 -7.13
N SER A 38 23.88 -10.24 -8.45
CA SER A 38 23.28 -11.24 -9.36
C SER A 38 23.89 -12.64 -9.20
N ARG A 39 25.15 -12.74 -8.77
CA ARG A 39 25.85 -14.02 -8.58
C ARG A 39 25.32 -14.75 -7.35
N LYS A 40 25.15 -14.02 -6.24
CA LYS A 40 24.59 -14.59 -5.00
C LYS A 40 23.06 -14.56 -4.95
N ARG A 41 22.42 -13.79 -5.84
CA ARG A 41 20.99 -13.40 -5.78
C ARG A 41 20.61 -12.83 -4.41
N ARG A 42 21.45 -11.92 -3.91
CA ARG A 42 21.28 -11.26 -2.61
C ARG A 42 21.40 -9.75 -2.77
N LEU A 43 20.64 -9.03 -1.96
CA LEU A 43 20.74 -7.59 -1.77
C LEU A 43 21.82 -7.31 -0.73
N ASN A 44 22.71 -6.38 -1.07
CA ASN A 44 23.71 -5.85 -0.16
C ASN A 44 23.43 -4.37 0.09
N ARG A 45 23.54 -3.93 1.34
CA ARG A 45 23.44 -2.51 1.68
C ARG A 45 24.67 -1.77 1.17
N SER A 46 24.46 -0.73 0.37
CA SER A 46 25.52 0.12 -0.15
C SER A 46 25.61 1.42 0.66
N LYS A 47 26.79 1.72 1.20
CA LYS A 47 27.06 2.98 1.91
C LYS A 47 26.92 4.19 0.99
N TRP A 48 27.30 4.04 -0.29
CA TRP A 48 27.20 5.11 -1.29
C TRP A 48 25.75 5.43 -1.64
N LEU A 49 24.91 4.41 -1.87
CA LEU A 49 23.49 4.64 -2.14
C LEU A 49 22.77 5.23 -0.93
N LEU A 50 23.20 4.87 0.28
CA LEU A 50 22.66 5.45 1.51
C LEU A 50 23.03 6.93 1.65
N ALA A 51 24.29 7.28 1.41
CA ALA A 51 24.73 8.69 1.42
C ALA A 51 24.03 9.49 0.33
N TYR A 52 23.94 8.95 -0.89
CA TYR A 52 23.19 9.55 -2.01
C TYR A 52 21.73 9.80 -1.64
N GLY A 53 21.04 8.78 -1.14
CA GLY A 53 19.65 8.90 -0.71
C GLY A 53 19.47 9.94 0.38
N LEU A 54 20.31 9.92 1.42
CA LEU A 54 20.20 10.89 2.51
C LEU A 54 20.39 12.33 2.01
N VAL A 55 21.39 12.58 1.17
CA VAL A 55 21.65 13.91 0.61
C VAL A 55 20.51 14.36 -0.30
N LEU A 56 20.04 13.49 -1.20
CA LEU A 56 18.95 13.80 -2.13
C LEU A 56 17.65 14.14 -1.38
N ASN A 57 17.22 13.25 -0.48
CA ASN A 57 15.96 13.42 0.24
C ASN A 57 16.01 14.63 1.19
N LEU A 58 17.15 14.90 1.85
CA LEU A 58 17.31 16.10 2.67
C LEU A 58 17.26 17.37 1.81
N THR A 59 17.89 17.36 0.64
CA THR A 59 17.88 18.50 -0.28
C THR A 59 16.46 18.77 -0.79
N LEU A 60 15.74 17.74 -1.23
CA LEU A 60 14.35 17.86 -1.68
C LEU A 60 13.43 18.40 -0.58
N LEU A 61 13.59 17.90 0.65
CA LEU A 61 12.82 18.38 1.80
C LEU A 61 13.11 19.86 2.07
N VAL A 62 14.38 20.27 2.14
CA VAL A 62 14.75 21.68 2.37
C VAL A 62 14.18 22.57 1.25
N LEU A 63 14.29 22.15 -0.01
CA LEU A 63 13.75 22.88 -1.15
C LEU A 63 12.23 23.00 -1.10
N SER A 64 11.53 21.96 -0.66
CA SER A 64 10.07 21.97 -0.49
C SER A 64 9.58 22.84 0.67
N MET A 65 10.47 23.17 1.61
CA MET A 65 10.18 24.00 2.79
C MET A 65 10.64 25.45 2.64
N LEU A 66 11.37 25.79 1.56
CA LEU A 66 11.72 27.18 1.30
C LEU A 66 10.42 27.99 1.16
N PRO A 67 10.37 29.22 1.70
CA PRO A 67 9.17 30.03 1.65
C PRO A 67 8.69 30.13 0.20
N SER A 68 7.50 29.60 -0.03
CA SER A 68 6.86 29.63 -1.33
C SER A 68 6.79 31.07 -1.80
N THR A 69 7.14 31.32 -3.05
CA THR A 69 6.84 32.61 -3.70
C THR A 69 5.34 32.77 -3.98
N ASP A 70 4.51 31.84 -3.48
CA ASP A 70 3.13 31.61 -3.87
C ASP A 70 2.13 32.49 -3.11
N ASP A 71 2.45 33.77 -2.97
CA ASP A 71 1.55 34.80 -2.45
C ASP A 71 0.42 35.16 -3.45
N HIS A 72 0.13 34.31 -4.45
CA HIS A 72 -0.58 34.71 -5.67
C HIS A 72 -1.64 33.76 -6.21
N ASN A 73 -2.04 32.71 -5.51
CA ASN A 73 -3.19 31.93 -5.96
C ASN A 73 -4.50 32.64 -5.55
N SER A 74 -5.00 33.56 -6.37
CA SER A 74 -6.15 34.43 -6.05
C SER A 74 -7.39 33.64 -5.61
N VAL A 75 -7.58 32.44 -6.18
CA VAL A 75 -8.69 31.54 -5.82
C VAL A 75 -8.50 30.94 -4.42
N LYS A 76 -7.26 30.52 -4.08
CA LYS A 76 -6.93 29.99 -2.74
C LYS A 76 -7.15 31.08 -1.68
N VAL A 77 -6.68 32.30 -1.95
CA VAL A 77 -6.89 33.46 -1.08
C VAL A 77 -8.38 33.77 -0.91
N GLU A 78 -9.18 33.74 -1.98
CA GLU A 78 -10.63 33.99 -1.90
C GLU A 78 -11.35 32.92 -1.06
N VAL A 79 -11.04 31.64 -1.26
CA VAL A 79 -11.62 30.53 -0.50
C VAL A 79 -11.23 30.63 0.98
N PHE A 80 -9.95 30.91 1.28
CA PHE A 80 -9.44 31.03 2.64
C PHE A 80 -9.96 32.25 3.39
N GLN A 81 -10.10 33.39 2.71
CA GLN A 81 -10.68 34.59 3.31
C GLN A 81 -12.14 34.37 3.70
N ARG A 82 -12.90 33.62 2.89
CA ARG A 82 -14.30 33.31 3.18
C ARG A 82 -14.44 32.24 4.26
N ASN A 83 -13.60 31.20 4.20
CA ASN A 83 -13.66 30.06 5.08
C ASN A 83 -12.31 29.84 5.81
N PRO A 84 -12.11 30.46 6.98
CA PRO A 84 -10.90 30.27 7.77
C PRO A 84 -10.75 28.83 8.27
N LEU A 85 -11.82 28.04 8.32
CA LEU A 85 -11.75 26.62 8.70
C LEU A 85 -11.06 25.81 7.62
N VAL A 86 -11.33 26.07 6.34
CA VAL A 86 -10.61 25.41 5.23
C VAL A 86 -9.12 25.67 5.34
N LYS A 87 -8.71 26.90 5.64
CA LYS A 87 -7.31 27.26 5.86
C LYS A 87 -6.70 26.47 7.02
N GLN A 88 -7.36 26.42 8.18
CA GLN A 88 -6.86 25.68 9.34
C GLN A 88 -6.75 24.17 9.10
N VAL A 89 -7.73 23.58 8.40
CA VAL A 89 -7.71 22.15 8.10
C VAL A 89 -6.61 21.84 7.06
N GLU A 90 -6.40 22.72 6.07
CA GLU A 90 -5.29 22.57 5.12
C GLU A 90 -3.93 22.68 5.79
N GLU A 91 -3.71 23.70 6.64
CA GLU A 91 -2.49 23.82 7.44
C GLU A 91 -2.23 22.56 8.29
N LEU A 92 -3.27 21.97 8.88
CA LEU A 92 -3.15 20.73 9.63
C LEU A 92 -2.70 19.55 8.73
N VAL A 93 -3.23 19.44 7.51
CA VAL A 93 -2.84 18.38 6.57
C VAL A 93 -1.44 18.58 6.02
N GLU A 94 -1.02 19.82 5.77
CA GLU A 94 0.35 20.15 5.42
C GLU A 94 1.31 19.72 6.54
N VAL A 95 0.98 20.03 7.81
CA VAL A 95 1.77 19.59 8.97
C VAL A 95 1.82 18.07 9.08
N ILE A 96 0.69 17.37 8.95
CA ILE A 96 0.65 15.90 8.97
C ILE A 96 1.50 15.33 7.84
N SER A 97 1.38 15.86 6.62
CA SER A 97 2.12 15.39 5.44
C SER A 97 3.62 15.60 5.58
N LEU A 98 4.04 16.72 6.16
CA LEU A 98 5.44 17.00 6.49
C LEU A 98 5.98 16.00 7.51
N ILE A 99 5.24 15.74 8.59
CA ILE A 99 5.60 14.74 9.60
C ILE A 99 5.68 13.34 8.96
N THR A 100 4.69 12.96 8.16
CA THR A 100 4.67 11.69 7.41
C THR A 100 5.92 11.53 6.56
N THR A 101 6.29 12.58 5.80
CA THR A 101 7.47 12.59 4.93
C THR A 101 8.76 12.40 5.75
N LEU A 102 8.97 13.24 6.76
CA LEU A 102 10.14 13.19 7.65
C LEU A 102 10.31 11.81 8.30
N VAL A 103 9.25 11.30 8.92
CA VAL A 103 9.27 9.99 9.57
C VAL A 103 9.51 8.88 8.56
N THR A 104 8.94 8.98 7.37
CA THR A 104 9.12 8.00 6.29
C THR A 104 10.57 7.91 5.85
N HIS A 105 11.25 9.02 5.60
CA HIS A 105 12.67 8.98 5.21
C HIS A 105 13.55 8.50 6.36
N LEU A 106 13.41 9.06 7.56
CA LEU A 106 14.21 8.67 8.72
C LEU A 106 14.11 7.17 9.01
N ARG A 107 12.88 6.63 8.96
CA ARG A 107 12.63 5.21 9.22
C ARG A 107 13.14 4.30 8.11
N THR A 108 12.98 4.68 6.85
CA THR A 108 13.53 3.93 5.70
C THR A 108 15.04 3.77 5.84
N PHE A 109 15.75 4.83 6.21
CA PHE A 109 17.20 4.77 6.39
C PHE A 109 17.61 3.99 7.65
N SER A 110 16.94 4.22 8.79
CA SER A 110 17.32 3.55 10.06
C SER A 110 17.04 2.05 10.04
N ARG A 111 15.92 1.62 9.44
CA ARG A 111 15.51 0.21 9.36
C ARG A 111 15.99 -0.51 8.10
N SER A 112 16.76 0.16 7.24
CA SER A 112 17.28 -0.43 6.00
C SER A 112 18.06 -1.74 6.19
N SER A 113 18.77 -1.89 7.32
CA SER A 113 19.52 -3.13 7.63
C SER A 113 18.59 -4.32 7.87
N GLU A 114 17.51 -4.10 8.62
CA GLU A 114 16.55 -5.15 8.93
C GLU A 114 15.71 -5.50 7.70
N LEU A 115 15.36 -4.49 6.89
CA LEU A 115 14.64 -4.67 5.64
C LEU A 115 15.43 -5.53 4.64
N VAL A 116 16.74 -5.29 4.48
CA VAL A 116 17.55 -6.08 3.54
C VAL A 116 17.67 -7.55 3.95
N GLU A 117 17.68 -7.85 5.26
CA GLU A 117 17.67 -9.23 5.75
C GLU A 117 16.37 -9.95 5.38
N ILE A 118 15.22 -9.30 5.63
CA ILE A 118 13.89 -9.84 5.29
C ILE A 118 13.79 -10.10 3.78
N LEU A 119 14.18 -9.13 2.95
CA LEU A 119 14.11 -9.26 1.50
C LEU A 119 15.05 -10.34 0.98
N ASN A 120 16.27 -10.43 1.52
CA ASN A 120 17.20 -11.52 1.19
C ASN A 120 16.61 -12.88 1.51
N GLU A 121 15.95 -12.99 2.65
CA GLU A 121 15.34 -14.23 3.08
C GLU A 121 14.16 -14.62 2.18
N LEU A 122 13.29 -13.67 1.84
CA LEU A 122 12.22 -13.89 0.86
C LEU A 122 12.77 -14.36 -0.49
N LEU A 123 13.86 -13.75 -0.98
CA LEU A 123 14.53 -14.16 -2.23
C LEU A 123 15.12 -15.58 -2.14
N VAL A 124 15.68 -15.96 -1.00
CA VAL A 124 16.21 -17.31 -0.76
C VAL A 124 15.08 -18.34 -0.72
N LEU A 125 13.98 -18.05 -0.02
CA LEU A 125 12.80 -18.92 0.04
C LEU A 125 12.18 -19.12 -1.35
N ASP A 126 12.07 -18.05 -2.14
CA ASP A 126 11.58 -18.10 -3.52
C ASP A 126 12.42 -19.04 -4.39
N LYS A 127 13.74 -18.83 -4.36
CA LYS A 127 14.69 -19.61 -5.16
C LYS A 127 14.74 -21.07 -4.76
N ASN A 128 14.78 -21.36 -3.46
CA ASN A 128 15.05 -22.71 -2.97
C ASN A 128 13.77 -23.58 -2.95
N HIS A 129 12.62 -22.98 -2.67
CA HIS A 129 11.37 -23.70 -2.40
C HIS A 129 10.22 -23.24 -3.32
N PHE A 130 9.77 -21.98 -3.24
CA PHE A 130 8.50 -21.58 -3.86
C PHE A 130 8.49 -21.64 -5.39
N SER A 131 9.62 -21.36 -6.04
CA SER A 131 9.75 -21.49 -7.50
C SER A 131 9.53 -22.92 -8.00
N LYS A 132 9.83 -23.94 -7.19
CA LYS A 132 9.63 -25.36 -7.50
C LYS A 132 8.24 -25.86 -7.09
N LEU A 133 7.63 -25.25 -6.09
CA LEU A 133 6.30 -25.60 -5.57
C LEU A 133 5.15 -24.95 -6.35
N MET A 134 5.43 -24.14 -7.35
CA MET A 134 4.39 -23.42 -8.10
C MET A 134 3.58 -24.38 -8.98
N LEU A 135 2.33 -24.66 -8.60
CA LEU A 135 1.42 -25.52 -9.38
C LEU A 135 0.74 -24.75 -10.53
N SER A 136 0.45 -23.47 -10.32
CA SER A 136 -0.23 -22.62 -11.29
C SER A 136 0.15 -21.15 -11.10
N GLU A 137 -0.20 -20.30 -12.06
CA GLU A 137 0.10 -18.88 -11.98
C GLU A 137 -0.90 -18.14 -11.07
N CYS A 138 -0.39 -17.27 -10.19
CA CYS A 138 -1.22 -16.45 -9.31
C CYS A 138 -1.70 -15.19 -10.05
N HIS A 139 -2.91 -15.23 -10.61
CA HIS A 139 -3.49 -14.08 -11.34
C HIS A 139 -3.74 -12.87 -10.43
N THR A 140 -4.19 -13.12 -9.20
CA THR A 140 -4.44 -12.08 -8.20
C THR A 140 -3.18 -11.27 -7.91
N PHE A 141 -2.02 -11.92 -7.79
CA PHE A 141 -0.73 -11.23 -7.62
C PHE A 141 -0.48 -10.23 -8.75
N ASN A 142 -0.62 -10.65 -10.02
CA ASN A 142 -0.38 -9.76 -11.15
C ASN A 142 -1.37 -8.59 -11.17
N ARG A 143 -2.64 -8.83 -10.85
CA ARG A 143 -3.68 -7.80 -10.83
C ARG A 143 -3.37 -6.72 -9.80
N TYR A 144 -3.10 -7.09 -8.56
CA TYR A 144 -2.82 -6.13 -7.47
C TYR A 144 -1.56 -5.31 -7.74
N VAL A 145 -0.50 -5.92 -8.28
CA VAL A 145 0.72 -5.20 -8.67
C VAL A 145 0.44 -4.13 -9.73
N ILE A 146 -0.38 -4.45 -10.74
CA ILE A 146 -0.75 -3.51 -11.80
C ILE A 146 -1.65 -2.41 -11.24
N GLU A 147 -2.67 -2.77 -10.46
CA GLU A 147 -3.61 -1.82 -9.84
C GLU A 147 -2.86 -0.80 -8.97
N LYS A 148 -1.97 -1.23 -8.08
CA LYS A 148 -1.20 -0.30 -7.24
C LYS A 148 -0.27 0.59 -8.06
N GLY A 149 0.39 0.04 -9.08
CA GLY A 149 1.22 0.84 -9.99
C GLY A 149 0.41 1.90 -10.75
N LEU A 150 -0.81 1.55 -11.18
CA LEU A 150 -1.73 2.47 -11.84
C LEU A 150 -2.19 3.57 -10.88
N VAL A 151 -2.53 3.22 -9.63
CA VAL A 151 -2.98 4.19 -8.63
C VAL A 151 -1.91 5.26 -8.37
N ILE A 152 -0.63 4.89 -8.26
CA ILE A 152 0.46 5.88 -8.09
C ILE A 152 0.51 6.86 -9.26
N ILE A 153 0.39 6.37 -10.50
CA ILE A 153 0.36 7.23 -11.69
C ILE A 153 -0.86 8.15 -11.66
N LEU A 154 -2.02 7.60 -11.31
CA LEU A 154 -3.27 8.34 -11.22
C LEU A 154 -3.24 9.39 -10.11
N GLU A 155 -2.61 9.12 -8.97
CA GLU A 155 -2.56 10.05 -7.84
C GLU A 155 -1.64 11.24 -8.11
N ILE A 156 -0.48 10.99 -8.72
CA ILE A 156 0.39 12.06 -9.21
C ILE A 156 -0.33 12.85 -10.32
N GLY A 157 -0.95 12.16 -11.29
CA GLY A 157 -1.71 12.80 -12.36
C GLY A 157 -2.88 13.65 -11.84
N SER A 158 -3.62 13.14 -10.87
CA SER A 158 -4.75 13.79 -10.21
C SER A 158 -4.29 15.05 -9.47
N SER A 159 -3.18 14.94 -8.73
CA SER A 159 -2.61 16.05 -7.98
C SER A 159 -2.07 17.14 -8.91
N LEU A 160 -1.45 16.77 -10.03
CA LEU A 160 -1.03 17.71 -11.08
C LEU A 160 -2.23 18.41 -11.74
N VAL A 161 -3.28 17.66 -12.07
CA VAL A 161 -4.53 18.22 -12.61
C VAL A 161 -5.17 19.21 -11.64
N LEU A 162 -5.16 18.91 -10.34
CA LEU A 162 -5.66 19.83 -9.32
C LEU A 162 -4.82 21.10 -9.23
N TYR A 163 -3.49 20.97 -9.28
CA TYR A 163 -2.57 22.10 -9.16
C TYR A 163 -2.57 23.02 -10.38
N PHE A 164 -2.50 22.46 -11.60
CA PHE A 164 -2.55 23.22 -12.85
C PHE A 164 -3.97 23.62 -13.26
N GLY A 165 -5.00 22.95 -12.74
CA GLY A 165 -6.40 23.22 -13.06
C GLY A 165 -6.96 24.47 -12.37
N ILE A 166 -6.30 24.99 -11.34
CA ILE A 166 -6.72 26.23 -10.66
C ILE A 166 -6.32 27.44 -11.54
N PRO A 167 -7.27 28.24 -12.03
CA PRO A 167 -6.97 29.40 -12.86
C PRO A 167 -6.21 30.49 -12.07
N ASN A 168 -5.32 31.21 -12.75
CA ASN A 168 -4.49 32.32 -12.22
C ASN A 168 -3.37 31.94 -11.24
N SER A 169 -2.98 30.66 -11.12
CA SER A 169 -1.78 30.30 -10.35
C SER A 169 -0.52 30.84 -11.05
N LYS A 170 0.32 31.61 -10.33
CA LYS A 170 1.67 31.95 -10.78
C LYS A 170 2.57 30.74 -10.52
N ILE A 171 2.49 29.76 -11.42
CA ILE A 171 3.14 28.46 -11.23
C ILE A 171 4.66 28.62 -11.17
N VAL A 172 5.25 28.30 -10.02
CA VAL A 172 6.69 28.06 -9.91
C VAL A 172 6.95 26.59 -10.16
N VAL A 173 7.20 26.27 -11.43
CA VAL A 173 7.40 24.88 -11.92
C VAL A 173 8.41 24.10 -11.06
N TYR A 174 9.47 24.75 -10.60
CA TYR A 174 10.50 24.13 -9.78
C TYR A 174 9.99 23.64 -8.42
N GLU A 175 9.17 24.43 -7.73
CA GLU A 175 8.62 24.10 -6.42
C GLU A 175 7.64 22.92 -6.55
N ALA A 176 6.75 22.99 -7.54
CA ALA A 176 5.83 21.91 -7.87
C ALA A 176 6.58 20.59 -8.14
N VAL A 177 7.64 20.63 -8.96
CA VAL A 177 8.47 19.45 -9.23
C VAL A 177 9.06 18.87 -7.95
N CYS A 178 9.58 19.69 -7.03
CA CYS A 178 10.11 19.21 -5.76
C CYS A 178 9.04 18.51 -4.91
N ILE A 179 7.88 19.15 -4.75
CA ILE A 179 6.74 18.60 -3.99
C ILE A 179 6.29 17.25 -4.56
N TYR A 180 6.15 17.15 -5.89
CA TYR A 180 5.70 15.91 -6.51
C TYR A 180 6.75 14.79 -6.50
N ILE A 181 8.04 15.11 -6.51
CA ILE A 181 9.09 14.12 -6.30
C ILE A 181 9.00 13.56 -4.88
N VAL A 182 8.83 14.42 -3.87
CA VAL A 182 8.65 14.00 -2.46
C VAL A 182 7.39 13.16 -2.29
N GLN A 183 6.27 13.56 -2.91
CA GLN A 183 5.04 12.76 -2.89
C GLN A 183 5.24 11.38 -3.54
N LEU A 184 5.91 11.34 -4.70
CA LEU A 184 6.27 10.09 -5.37
C LEU A 184 7.16 9.21 -4.48
N GLU A 185 8.08 9.80 -3.72
CA GLU A 185 8.93 9.06 -2.79
C GLU A 185 8.12 8.35 -1.70
N VAL A 186 7.20 9.06 -1.04
CA VAL A 186 6.31 8.47 -0.02
C VAL A 186 5.45 7.35 -0.62
N LEU A 187 4.84 7.59 -1.79
CA LEU A 187 4.05 6.59 -2.50
C LEU A 187 4.89 5.35 -2.86
N MET A 188 6.15 5.54 -3.23
CA MET A 188 7.07 4.46 -3.56
C MET A 188 7.48 3.66 -2.31
N VAL A 189 7.69 4.28 -1.15
CA VAL A 189 7.93 3.54 0.10
C VAL A 189 6.73 2.66 0.45
N VAL A 190 5.53 3.20 0.32
CA VAL A 190 4.28 2.45 0.53
C VAL A 190 4.12 1.34 -0.51
N MET A 191 4.51 1.56 -1.76
CA MET A 191 4.55 0.53 -2.80
C MET A 191 5.48 -0.63 -2.42
N HIS A 192 6.65 -0.36 -1.83
CA HIS A 192 7.57 -1.41 -1.40
C HIS A 192 6.96 -2.31 -0.33
N PHE A 193 6.27 -1.72 0.65
CA PHE A 193 5.53 -2.47 1.65
C PHE A 193 4.48 -3.37 1.00
N HIS A 194 3.60 -2.81 0.16
CA HIS A 194 2.54 -3.58 -0.51
C HIS A 194 3.08 -4.67 -1.43
N LEU A 195 4.19 -4.41 -2.12
CA LEU A 195 4.89 -5.42 -2.91
C LEU A 195 5.37 -6.57 -2.03
N ALA A 196 6.01 -6.28 -0.89
CA ALA A 196 6.47 -7.32 0.02
C ALA A 196 5.29 -8.14 0.60
N VAL A 197 4.18 -7.48 0.98
CA VAL A 197 2.96 -8.15 1.44
C VAL A 197 2.34 -9.03 0.36
N ILE A 198 2.26 -8.57 -0.90
CA ILE A 198 1.68 -9.39 -1.98
C ILE A 198 2.58 -10.58 -2.35
N TYR A 199 3.91 -10.48 -2.17
CA TYR A 199 4.80 -11.63 -2.28
C TYR A 199 4.54 -12.66 -1.17
N ILE A 200 4.38 -12.21 0.08
CA ILE A 200 4.00 -13.09 1.19
C ILE A 200 2.65 -13.78 0.91
N TYR A 201 1.64 -13.02 0.46
CA TYR A 201 0.37 -13.58 -0.01
C TYR A 201 0.59 -14.66 -1.08
N ARG A 202 1.40 -14.38 -2.11
CA ARG A 202 1.69 -15.34 -3.19
C ARG A 202 2.31 -16.62 -2.65
N TYR A 203 3.21 -16.52 -1.67
CA TYR A 203 3.83 -17.68 -1.04
C TYR A 203 2.83 -18.50 -0.23
N LEU A 204 1.97 -17.84 0.56
CA LEU A 204 0.86 -18.50 1.26
C LEU A 204 -0.11 -19.17 0.29
N TRP A 205 -0.40 -18.52 -0.84
CA TRP A 205 -1.24 -19.09 -1.90
C TRP A 205 -0.61 -20.36 -2.51
N ILE A 206 0.71 -20.41 -2.68
CA ILE A 206 1.42 -21.61 -3.13
C ILE A 206 1.29 -22.73 -2.08
N ILE A 207 1.48 -22.42 -0.79
CA ILE A 207 1.31 -23.40 0.30
C ILE A 207 -0.11 -23.98 0.29
N ASN A 208 -1.13 -23.12 0.16
CA ASN A 208 -2.52 -23.55 0.08
C ASN A 208 -2.81 -24.42 -1.14
N GLY A 209 -2.24 -24.09 -2.30
CA GLY A 209 -2.34 -24.92 -3.50
C GLY A 209 -1.74 -26.31 -3.29
N GLN A 210 -0.58 -26.39 -2.63
CA GLN A 210 0.09 -27.64 -2.29
C GLN A 210 -0.71 -28.48 -1.29
N LEU A 211 -1.24 -27.87 -0.22
CA LEU A 211 -2.08 -28.55 0.75
C LEU A 211 -3.37 -29.09 0.11
N LEU A 212 -3.98 -28.31 -0.77
CA LEU A 212 -5.20 -28.73 -1.47
C LEU A 212 -4.94 -29.88 -2.44
N ASP A 213 -3.82 -29.84 -3.17
CA ASP A 213 -3.40 -30.95 -4.04
C ASP A 213 -3.21 -32.24 -3.21
N MET A 214 -2.53 -32.15 -2.07
CA MET A 214 -2.33 -33.28 -1.16
C MET A 214 -3.65 -33.81 -0.56
N ALA A 215 -4.55 -32.93 -0.12
CA ALA A 215 -5.87 -33.34 0.34
C ALA A 215 -6.67 -34.06 -0.76
N SER A 216 -6.56 -33.59 -2.01
CA SER A 216 -7.24 -34.22 -3.15
C SER A 216 -6.69 -35.61 -3.49
N ARG A 217 -5.36 -35.79 -3.33
CA ARG A 217 -4.67 -37.07 -3.51
C ARG A 217 -5.10 -38.09 -2.46
N LEU A 218 -5.08 -37.70 -1.18
CA LEU A 218 -5.58 -38.56 -0.10
C LEU A 218 -7.03 -38.97 -0.35
N ARG A 219 -7.89 -38.05 -0.82
CA ARG A 219 -9.29 -38.36 -1.18
C ARG A 219 -9.42 -39.38 -2.31
N ARG A 220 -8.44 -39.48 -3.21
CA ARG A 220 -8.39 -40.52 -4.26
C ARG A 220 -7.79 -41.84 -3.77
N GLY A 221 -7.37 -41.93 -2.50
CA GLY A 221 -6.66 -43.08 -1.95
C GLY A 221 -5.16 -43.09 -2.26
N ASP A 222 -4.62 -42.01 -2.84
CA ASP A 222 -3.18 -41.88 -3.07
C ASP A 222 -2.47 -41.55 -1.74
N SER A 223 -1.28 -42.10 -1.52
CA SER A 223 -0.44 -41.69 -0.40
C SER A 223 0.14 -40.27 -0.60
N VAL A 224 0.34 -39.57 0.51
CA VAL A 224 1.00 -38.25 0.56
C VAL A 224 2.27 -38.36 1.39
N ASP A 225 3.29 -37.64 0.97
CA ASP A 225 4.57 -37.59 1.67
C ASP A 225 4.46 -36.70 2.93
N PRO A 226 4.63 -37.24 4.15
CA PRO A 226 4.55 -36.47 5.37
C PRO A 226 5.66 -35.41 5.49
N ASP A 227 6.84 -35.64 4.91
CA ASP A 227 7.96 -34.68 4.94
C ASP A 227 7.61 -33.40 4.17
N ARG A 228 6.79 -33.53 3.12
CA ARG A 228 6.28 -32.38 2.38
C ARG A 228 5.34 -31.51 3.22
N ILE A 229 4.50 -32.12 4.06
CA ILE A 229 3.63 -31.37 4.99
C ILE A 229 4.48 -30.63 6.01
N GLN A 230 5.50 -31.28 6.57
CA GLN A 230 6.44 -30.65 7.50
C GLN A 230 7.19 -29.47 6.86
N LEU A 231 7.64 -29.61 5.61
CA LEU A 231 8.26 -28.52 4.85
C LEU A 231 7.31 -27.33 4.69
N LEU A 232 6.04 -27.57 4.37
CA LEU A 232 5.04 -26.50 4.23
C LEU A 232 4.76 -25.81 5.56
N LEU A 233 4.69 -26.54 6.66
CA LEU A 233 4.59 -25.97 8.02
C LEU A 233 5.78 -25.06 8.30
N TRP A 234 7.00 -25.53 8.04
CA TRP A 234 8.21 -24.72 8.23
C TRP A 234 8.20 -23.45 7.38
N LEU A 235 7.86 -23.56 6.09
CA LEU A 235 7.72 -22.41 5.19
C LEU A 235 6.66 -21.42 5.68
N TYR A 236 5.50 -21.92 6.10
CA TYR A 236 4.40 -21.10 6.63
C TYR A 236 4.84 -20.35 7.89
N SER A 237 5.43 -21.05 8.86
CA SER A 237 5.99 -20.47 10.07
C SER A 237 6.98 -19.35 9.74
N ARG A 238 7.88 -19.60 8.77
CA ARG A 238 8.88 -18.60 8.39
C ARG A 238 8.27 -17.37 7.72
N LEU A 239 7.24 -17.56 6.89
CA LEU A 239 6.49 -16.44 6.30
C LEU A 239 5.78 -15.60 7.36
N LEU A 240 5.22 -16.22 8.41
CA LEU A 240 4.61 -15.47 9.52
C LEU A 240 5.65 -14.59 10.22
N ASP A 241 6.81 -15.14 10.54
CA ASP A 241 7.89 -14.38 11.19
C ASP A 241 8.37 -13.21 10.32
N LEU A 242 8.55 -13.45 9.02
CA LEU A 242 8.94 -12.40 8.05
C LEU A 242 7.86 -11.32 7.92
N ASN A 243 6.58 -11.70 7.87
CA ASN A 243 5.47 -10.77 7.81
C ASN A 243 5.41 -9.87 9.05
N HIS A 244 5.60 -10.47 10.23
CA HIS A 244 5.61 -9.73 11.49
C HIS A 244 6.74 -8.69 11.52
N ARG A 245 7.97 -9.11 11.18
CA ARG A 245 9.13 -8.20 11.09
C ARG A 245 8.94 -7.11 10.04
N LEU A 246 8.41 -7.46 8.87
CA LEU A 246 8.13 -6.51 7.79
C LEU A 246 7.10 -5.45 8.24
N THR A 247 6.01 -5.89 8.86
CA THR A 247 4.98 -5.01 9.39
C THR A 247 5.56 -4.09 10.46
N ALA A 248 6.39 -4.61 11.37
CA ALA A 248 7.07 -3.81 12.37
C ALA A 248 8.05 -2.78 11.79
N ILE A 249 8.60 -2.98 10.59
CA ILE A 249 9.43 -1.97 9.91
C ILE A 249 8.57 -0.83 9.34
N TYR A 250 7.43 -1.17 8.73
CA TYR A 250 6.61 -0.22 7.96
C TYR A 250 5.41 0.35 8.73
N ASP A 251 5.11 -0.15 9.93
CA ASP A 251 3.90 0.17 10.70
C ASP A 251 3.60 1.68 10.79
N ILE A 252 4.55 2.49 11.26
CA ILE A 252 4.37 3.94 11.42
C ILE A 252 4.26 4.61 10.05
N GLN A 253 5.06 4.21 9.07
CA GLN A 253 5.07 4.85 7.74
C GLN A 253 3.71 4.66 7.05
N VAL A 254 3.20 3.43 7.04
CA VAL A 254 1.91 3.12 6.42
C VAL A 254 0.76 3.71 7.24
N THR A 255 0.84 3.72 8.57
CA THR A 255 -0.20 4.36 9.40
C THR A 255 -0.29 5.86 9.14
N LEU A 256 0.85 6.56 9.12
CA LEU A 256 0.91 7.98 8.82
C LEU A 256 0.44 8.28 7.40
N PHE A 257 0.82 7.45 6.43
CA PHE A 257 0.32 7.56 5.05
C PHE A 257 -1.20 7.41 4.96
N MET A 258 -1.77 6.39 5.61
CA MET A 258 -3.22 6.17 5.66
C MET A 258 -3.94 7.34 6.35
N ALA A 259 -3.34 7.91 7.40
CA ALA A 259 -3.85 9.11 8.05
C ALA A 259 -3.82 10.33 7.12
N THR A 260 -2.73 10.52 6.36
CA THR A 260 -2.63 11.57 5.34
C THR A 260 -3.72 11.41 4.28
N LEU A 261 -3.90 10.22 3.69
CA LEU A 261 -4.96 9.96 2.71
C LEU A 261 -6.36 10.22 3.28
N PHE A 262 -6.58 9.80 4.53
CA PHE A 262 -7.83 10.07 5.26
C PHE A 262 -8.08 11.58 5.40
N SER A 263 -7.09 12.35 5.85
CA SER A 263 -7.24 13.79 6.00
C SER A 263 -7.42 14.52 4.65
N VAL A 264 -6.71 14.09 3.60
CA VAL A 264 -6.89 14.63 2.25
C VAL A 264 -8.30 14.36 1.72
N ASN A 265 -8.85 13.16 1.94
CA ASN A 265 -10.24 12.86 1.56
C ASN A 265 -11.25 13.78 2.24
N ILE A 266 -11.04 14.09 3.52
CA ILE A 266 -11.89 15.03 4.26
C ILE A 266 -11.81 16.43 3.65
N ILE A 267 -10.61 16.94 3.36
CA ILE A 267 -10.43 18.27 2.75
C ILE A 267 -11.06 18.33 1.37
N VAL A 268 -10.70 17.40 0.47
CA VAL A 268 -11.19 17.40 -0.91
C VAL A 268 -12.71 17.26 -0.92
N GLY A 269 -13.27 16.44 -0.02
CA GLY A 269 -14.72 16.32 0.18
C GLY A 269 -15.37 17.61 0.66
N HIS A 270 -14.77 18.28 1.64
CA HIS A 270 -15.27 19.56 2.17
C HIS A 270 -15.23 20.67 1.10
N VAL A 271 -14.11 20.82 0.39
CA VAL A 271 -13.95 21.81 -0.69
C VAL A 271 -14.92 21.52 -1.84
N LEU A 272 -15.12 20.25 -2.20
CA LEU A 272 -16.11 19.86 -3.20
C LEU A 272 -17.52 20.34 -2.81
N VAL A 273 -17.93 20.16 -1.55
CA VAL A 273 -19.25 20.61 -1.09
C VAL A 273 -19.37 22.13 -1.12
N ILE A 274 -18.34 22.86 -0.68
CA ILE A 274 -18.31 24.33 -0.75
C ILE A 274 -18.45 24.81 -2.20
N CYS A 275 -17.68 24.24 -3.13
CA CYS A 275 -17.74 24.56 -4.54
C CYS A 275 -19.12 24.22 -5.15
N TRP A 276 -19.70 23.09 -4.74
CA TRP A 276 -21.02 22.65 -5.19
C TRP A 276 -22.14 23.60 -4.72
N ILE A 277 -22.09 24.09 -3.48
CA ILE A 277 -23.06 25.07 -2.98
C ILE A 277 -22.91 26.41 -3.72
N ASN A 278 -21.67 26.79 -4.07
CA ASN A 278 -21.35 28.03 -4.78
C ASN A 278 -21.25 27.85 -6.31
N ILE A 279 -22.06 26.95 -6.88
CA ILE A 279 -22.06 26.55 -8.30
C ILE A 279 -22.20 27.72 -9.29
N THR A 280 -22.82 28.83 -8.88
CA THR A 280 -23.05 30.00 -9.74
C THR A 280 -21.77 30.79 -10.02
N ARG A 281 -20.72 30.64 -9.20
CA ARG A 281 -19.43 31.32 -9.39
C ARG A 281 -18.36 30.47 -10.04
N PHE A 282 -18.37 29.17 -9.78
CA PHE A 282 -17.37 28.25 -10.32
C PHE A 282 -17.89 27.58 -11.60
N SER A 283 -16.99 27.35 -12.56
CA SER A 283 -17.36 26.56 -13.74
C SER A 283 -17.73 25.14 -13.31
N LEU A 284 -18.98 24.76 -13.56
CA LEU A 284 -19.51 23.41 -13.32
C LEU A 284 -18.61 22.30 -13.87
N LEU A 285 -18.05 22.52 -15.05
CA LEU A 285 -17.14 21.58 -15.72
C LEU A 285 -15.87 21.39 -14.89
N VAL A 286 -15.29 22.49 -14.37
CA VAL A 286 -14.07 22.44 -13.55
C VAL A 286 -14.32 21.70 -12.24
N ILE A 287 -15.45 21.95 -11.56
CA ILE A 287 -15.79 21.24 -10.32
C ILE A 287 -15.91 19.73 -10.57
N PHE A 288 -16.68 19.35 -11.59
CA PHE A 288 -16.93 17.94 -11.91
C PHE A 288 -15.66 17.21 -12.38
N LEU A 289 -14.75 17.92 -13.04
CA LEU A 289 -13.52 17.35 -13.58
C LEU A 289 -12.40 17.27 -12.53
N LEU A 290 -12.31 18.21 -11.59
CA LEU A 290 -11.19 18.27 -10.63
C LEU A 290 -11.41 17.42 -9.38
N PHE A 291 -12.54 17.57 -8.69
CA PHE A 291 -12.70 17.03 -7.33
C PHE A 291 -13.18 15.56 -7.29
N PRO A 292 -14.22 15.14 -8.05
CA PRO A 292 -14.69 13.75 -8.01
C PRO A 292 -13.61 12.74 -8.38
N GLN A 293 -12.79 13.04 -9.40
CA GLN A 293 -11.71 12.14 -9.81
C GLN A 293 -10.65 12.00 -8.71
N ALA A 294 -10.30 13.08 -8.01
CA ALA A 294 -9.34 13.05 -6.91
C ALA A 294 -9.86 12.21 -5.74
N LEU A 295 -11.13 12.39 -5.37
CA LEU A 295 -11.77 11.55 -4.34
C LEU A 295 -11.78 10.08 -4.73
N ILE A 296 -12.17 9.75 -5.97
CA ILE A 296 -12.22 8.35 -6.43
C ILE A 296 -10.84 7.70 -6.36
N ILE A 297 -9.80 8.41 -6.81
CA ILE A 297 -8.42 7.89 -6.81
C ILE A 297 -7.90 7.73 -5.37
N ASN A 298 -8.09 8.71 -4.50
CA ASN A 298 -7.64 8.62 -3.11
C ASN A 298 -8.40 7.54 -2.32
N PHE A 299 -9.72 7.38 -2.54
CA PHE A 299 -10.47 6.27 -1.97
C PHE A 299 -10.00 4.92 -2.50
N TRP A 300 -9.68 4.84 -3.80
CA TRP A 300 -9.08 3.65 -4.38
C TRP A 300 -7.75 3.34 -3.70
N ASP A 301 -6.86 4.32 -3.50
CA ASP A 301 -5.54 4.05 -2.89
C ASP A 301 -5.65 3.60 -1.44
N LEU A 302 -6.49 4.29 -0.67
CA LEU A 302 -6.81 3.92 0.70
C LEU A 302 -7.36 2.48 0.77
N TRP A 303 -8.31 2.15 -0.12
CA TRP A 303 -8.91 0.82 -0.18
C TRP A 303 -7.90 -0.26 -0.58
N GLN A 304 -7.01 0.02 -1.53
CA GLN A 304 -5.94 -0.90 -1.92
C GLN A 304 -5.05 -1.19 -0.70
N GLY A 305 -4.65 -0.17 0.05
CA GLY A 305 -3.85 -0.35 1.26
C GLY A 305 -4.41 -1.39 2.23
N ILE A 306 -5.74 -1.40 2.37
CA ILE A 306 -6.48 -2.35 3.20
C ILE A 306 -6.60 -3.72 2.52
N ALA A 307 -6.91 -3.73 1.22
CA ALA A 307 -7.12 -4.94 0.44
C ALA A 307 -5.86 -5.80 0.32
N PHE A 308 -4.66 -5.22 0.26
CA PHE A 308 -3.39 -5.97 0.26
C PHE A 308 -3.21 -6.74 1.58
N CYS A 309 -3.44 -6.08 2.71
CA CYS A 309 -3.32 -6.66 4.05
C CYS A 309 -4.36 -7.76 4.27
N ASP A 310 -5.64 -7.47 3.98
CA ASP A 310 -6.73 -8.45 4.11
C ASP A 310 -6.52 -9.67 3.19
N LEU A 311 -6.02 -9.47 1.96
CA LEU A 311 -5.75 -10.56 1.05
C LEU A 311 -4.71 -11.54 1.63
N ALA A 312 -3.66 -11.03 2.26
CA ALA A 312 -2.67 -11.86 2.93
C ALA A 312 -3.31 -12.60 4.13
N GLU A 313 -4.03 -11.89 5.01
CA GLU A 313 -4.66 -12.47 6.20
C GLU A 313 -5.72 -13.54 5.86
N SER A 314 -6.62 -13.22 4.93
CA SER A 314 -7.67 -14.13 4.46
C SER A 314 -7.08 -15.38 3.83
N THR A 315 -5.93 -15.28 3.17
CA THR A 315 -5.19 -16.44 2.65
C THR A 315 -4.56 -17.26 3.76
N GLY A 316 -4.06 -16.62 4.82
CA GLY A 316 -3.67 -17.28 6.07
C GLY A 316 -4.83 -18.08 6.67
N LYS A 317 -6.02 -17.47 6.82
CA LYS A 317 -7.24 -18.13 7.32
C LYS A 317 -7.67 -19.31 6.43
N LYS A 318 -7.54 -19.20 5.10
CA LYS A 318 -7.79 -20.30 4.16
C LYS A 318 -6.87 -21.50 4.40
N THR A 319 -5.63 -21.29 4.81
CA THR A 319 -4.72 -22.38 5.20
C THR A 319 -5.34 -23.25 6.30
N SER A 320 -5.86 -22.63 7.36
CA SER A 320 -6.55 -23.35 8.44
C SER A 320 -7.79 -24.10 7.96
N MET A 321 -8.55 -23.53 7.03
CA MET A 321 -9.72 -24.21 6.45
C MET A 321 -9.34 -25.39 5.58
N ILE A 322 -8.26 -25.29 4.80
CA ILE A 322 -7.76 -26.40 3.97
C ILE A 322 -7.25 -27.53 4.85
N LEU A 323 -6.56 -27.22 5.95
CA LEU A 323 -6.08 -28.25 6.89
C LEU A 323 -7.22 -29.06 7.51
N LYS A 324 -8.40 -28.45 7.74
CA LYS A 324 -9.59 -29.19 8.22
C LYS A 324 -10.07 -30.26 7.25
N LEU A 325 -9.82 -30.12 5.94
CA LEU A 325 -10.22 -31.13 4.95
C LEU A 325 -9.51 -32.47 5.15
N PHE A 326 -8.36 -32.48 5.82
CA PHE A 326 -7.64 -33.71 6.17
C PHE A 326 -8.30 -34.47 7.32
N ASN A 327 -9.10 -33.81 8.18
CA ASN A 327 -9.79 -34.48 9.28
C ASN A 327 -10.92 -35.40 8.80
N ASP A 328 -11.44 -35.17 7.60
CA ASP A 328 -12.51 -35.97 7.00
C ASP A 328 -11.97 -37.28 6.36
N MET A 329 -10.69 -37.58 6.51
CA MET A 329 -10.00 -38.68 5.83
C MET A 329 -9.79 -39.88 6.76
N GLU A 330 -10.53 -40.97 6.57
CA GLU A 330 -10.49 -42.16 7.44
C GLU A 330 -9.20 -43.00 7.31
N ASN A 331 -8.53 -42.97 6.15
CA ASN A 331 -7.38 -43.85 5.84
C ASN A 331 -6.05 -43.08 5.73
N MET A 332 -5.83 -42.10 6.60
CA MET A 332 -4.56 -41.36 6.63
C MET A 332 -3.48 -42.15 7.37
N ASP A 333 -2.26 -42.17 6.82
CA ASP A 333 -1.10 -42.70 7.52
C ASP A 333 -0.86 -41.93 8.84
N GLN A 334 -0.43 -42.63 9.90
CA GLN A 334 -0.26 -42.05 11.23
C GLN A 334 0.75 -40.90 11.25
N GLU A 335 1.82 -40.99 10.47
CA GLU A 335 2.82 -39.92 10.41
C GLU A 335 2.22 -38.69 9.71
N THR A 336 1.49 -38.89 8.61
CA THR A 336 0.78 -37.83 7.90
C THR A 336 -0.24 -37.14 8.81
N GLU A 337 -1.05 -37.90 9.54
CA GLU A 337 -2.04 -37.39 10.50
C GLU A 337 -1.38 -36.53 11.59
N ARG A 338 -0.26 -37.01 12.15
CA ARG A 338 0.50 -36.27 13.15
C ARG A 338 0.98 -34.91 12.62
N ARG A 339 1.55 -34.88 11.41
CA ARG A 339 2.09 -33.65 10.79
C ARG A 339 1.00 -32.65 10.43
N VAL A 340 -0.15 -33.12 9.93
CA VAL A 340 -1.33 -32.28 9.69
C VAL A 340 -1.85 -31.70 10.99
N THR A 341 -1.92 -32.51 12.06
CA THR A 341 -2.36 -32.07 13.39
C THR A 341 -1.43 -31.00 13.94
N GLU A 342 -0.10 -31.19 13.84
CA GLU A 342 0.91 -30.20 14.21
C GLU A 342 0.71 -28.87 13.45
N PHE A 343 0.49 -28.93 12.13
CA PHE A 343 0.25 -27.74 11.33
C PHE A 343 -1.07 -27.04 11.70
N THR A 344 -2.12 -27.82 11.93
CA THR A 344 -3.43 -27.29 12.36
C THR A 344 -3.30 -26.58 13.71
N LEU A 345 -2.60 -27.20 14.66
CA LEU A 345 -2.31 -26.63 15.97
C LEU A 345 -1.46 -25.36 15.86
N PHE A 346 -0.44 -25.35 14.99
CA PHE A 346 0.36 -24.15 14.77
C PHE A 346 -0.49 -22.98 14.26
N CYS A 347 -1.35 -23.23 13.26
CA CYS A 347 -2.25 -22.22 12.71
C CYS A 347 -3.31 -21.73 13.72
N SER A 348 -3.70 -22.54 14.71
CA SER A 348 -4.65 -22.12 15.74
C SER A 348 -4.02 -21.13 16.72
N HIS A 349 -2.72 -21.29 17.03
CA HIS A 349 -1.95 -20.43 17.92
C HIS A 349 -1.37 -19.20 17.23
N ARG A 350 -0.91 -19.34 15.99
CA ARG A 350 -0.28 -18.26 15.22
C ARG A 350 -1.05 -18.00 13.94
N ARG A 351 -1.60 -16.80 13.82
CA ARG A 351 -2.33 -16.34 12.64
C ARG A 351 -1.54 -15.23 11.96
N LEU A 352 -1.59 -15.21 10.63
CA LEU A 352 -1.13 -14.05 9.88
C LEU A 352 -2.06 -12.88 10.21
N LYS A 353 -1.49 -11.85 10.83
CA LYS A 353 -2.14 -10.58 11.08
C LYS A 353 -1.22 -9.46 10.62
N VAL A 354 -1.78 -8.43 10.02
CA VAL A 354 -1.10 -7.17 9.74
C VAL A 354 -1.72 -6.13 10.66
N CYS A 355 -1.05 -5.87 11.78
CA CYS A 355 -1.47 -4.86 12.74
C CYS A 355 -0.67 -3.57 12.49
N HIS A 356 -1.36 -2.46 12.26
CA HIS A 356 -0.75 -1.13 12.31
C HIS A 356 -0.54 -0.71 13.77
N LEU A 357 0.67 -0.22 14.08
CA LEU A 357 1.11 0.18 15.42
C LEU A 357 0.94 -0.92 16.50
N GLY A 358 0.77 -2.18 16.09
CA GLY A 358 0.41 -3.27 17.00
C GLY A 358 -1.00 -3.19 17.61
N LEU A 359 -1.81 -2.19 17.23
CA LEU A 359 -3.11 -1.89 17.85
C LEU A 359 -4.28 -2.07 16.88
N LEU A 360 -4.10 -1.73 15.60
CA LEU A 360 -5.18 -1.70 14.61
C LEU A 360 -5.04 -2.86 13.63
N ASP A 361 -5.93 -3.85 13.72
CA ASP A 361 -6.06 -4.89 12.69
C ASP A 361 -6.57 -4.24 11.39
N ILE A 362 -5.78 -4.31 10.32
CA ILE A 362 -6.18 -3.78 9.01
C ILE A 362 -7.00 -4.85 8.31
N ASN A 363 -8.30 -4.74 8.40
CA ASN A 363 -9.23 -5.61 7.69
C ASN A 363 -10.31 -4.78 7.01
N TYR A 364 -11.17 -5.43 6.24
CA TYR A 364 -12.30 -4.77 5.59
C TYR A 364 -13.25 -4.07 6.58
N GLU A 365 -13.37 -4.55 7.82
CA GLU A 365 -14.18 -3.91 8.85
C GLU A 365 -13.59 -2.54 9.24
N MET A 366 -12.28 -2.47 9.47
CA MET A 366 -11.57 -1.22 9.71
C MET A 366 -11.67 -0.30 8.50
N GLY A 367 -11.53 -0.82 7.29
CA GLY A 367 -11.69 -0.03 6.07
C GLY A 367 -13.08 0.57 5.89
N PHE A 368 -14.11 -0.22 6.18
CA PHE A 368 -15.48 0.28 6.18
C PHE A 368 -15.68 1.38 7.24
N ARG A 369 -15.16 1.17 8.46
CA ARG A 369 -15.19 2.20 9.51
C ARG A 369 -14.50 3.47 9.06
N MET A 370 -13.31 3.39 8.47
CA MET A 370 -12.58 4.55 7.94
C MET A 370 -13.38 5.29 6.86
N ILE A 371 -14.06 4.60 5.96
CA ILE A 371 -14.90 5.24 4.93
C ILE A 371 -16.07 5.99 5.58
N ILE A 372 -16.79 5.33 6.50
CA ILE A 372 -17.91 5.96 7.22
C ILE A 372 -17.42 7.17 8.02
N THR A 373 -16.29 7.06 8.72
CA THR A 373 -15.72 8.16 9.50
C THR A 373 -15.29 9.33 8.60
N ASN A 374 -14.71 9.09 7.42
CA ASN A 374 -14.43 10.15 6.44
C ASN A 374 -15.70 10.92 6.06
N ILE A 375 -16.78 10.20 5.70
CA ILE A 375 -18.05 10.80 5.31
C ILE A 375 -18.62 11.62 6.48
N LEU A 376 -18.59 11.08 7.69
CA LEU A 376 -19.07 11.77 8.89
C LEU A 376 -18.28 13.06 9.17
N TYR A 377 -16.95 13.05 9.02
CA TYR A 377 -16.14 14.25 9.20
C TYR A 377 -16.40 15.31 8.13
N VAL A 378 -16.60 14.91 6.87
CA VAL A 378 -17.00 15.85 5.80
C VAL A 378 -18.35 16.48 6.15
N VAL A 379 -19.35 15.67 6.56
CA VAL A 379 -20.66 16.18 6.98
C VAL A 379 -20.52 17.12 8.17
N PHE A 380 -19.71 16.79 9.17
CA PHE A 380 -19.48 17.62 10.34
C PHE A 380 -18.84 18.97 9.99
N LEU A 381 -17.82 18.97 9.13
CA LEU A 381 -17.18 20.21 8.65
C LEU A 381 -18.17 21.07 7.88
N VAL A 382 -18.96 20.48 6.98
CA VAL A 382 -19.99 21.21 6.21
C VAL A 382 -21.06 21.79 7.13
N GLN A 383 -21.51 21.05 8.15
CA GLN A 383 -22.47 21.54 9.13
C GLN A 383 -21.90 22.71 9.93
N PHE A 384 -20.67 22.58 10.41
CA PHE A 384 -20.01 23.64 11.17
C PHE A 384 -19.77 24.90 10.32
N ASP A 385 -19.38 24.72 9.05
CA ASP A 385 -19.22 25.83 8.11
C ASP A 385 -20.54 26.52 7.79
N TYR A 386 -21.61 25.76 7.49
CA TYR A 386 -22.94 26.33 7.24
C TYR A 386 -23.47 27.12 8.44
N MET A 387 -23.27 26.59 9.65
CA MET A 387 -23.65 27.27 10.88
C MET A 387 -22.89 28.59 11.06
N ASN A 388 -21.60 28.64 10.71
CA ASN A 388 -20.79 29.86 10.79
C ASN A 388 -21.05 30.84 9.63
N LEU A 389 -21.40 30.35 8.44
CA LEU A 389 -21.75 31.17 7.28
C LEU A 389 -23.07 31.92 7.47
N LYS A 390 -24.06 31.29 8.13
CA LYS A 390 -25.35 31.94 8.43
C LYS A 390 -25.21 33.18 9.32
N PHE A 391 -24.16 33.26 10.16
CA PHE A 391 -23.89 34.43 11.01
C PHE A 391 -23.21 35.59 10.29
N LYS A 392 -22.73 35.42 9.04
CA LYS A 392 -22.08 36.50 8.26
C LYS A 392 -22.97 37.11 7.19
N THR A 393 -24.19 36.62 7.02
CA THR A 393 -25.16 37.15 6.04
C THR A 393 -26.15 38.16 6.60
N ASP A 394 -26.04 38.49 7.88
CA ASP A 394 -26.63 39.69 8.50
C ASP A 394 -25.53 40.76 8.66
#